data_AF-A0A8C2CVE0-F1
#
_entry.id   AF-A0A8C2CVE0-F1
#
_cell.length_a   1.000
_cell.length_b   1.000
_cell.length_c   1.000
_cell.angle_alpha   90.00
_cell.angle_beta   90.00
_cell.angle_gamma   90.00
#
_symmetry.space_group_name_H-M   'P 1'
#
loop_
_entity.id
_entity.type
_entity.pdbx_description
1 polymer ?
#
loop_
_entity_poly.entity_id
_entity_poly.type
_entity_poly.pdbx_seq_one_letter_code
_entity_poly.pdbx_strand_id
1 'polypeptide(L)'
;MYSFESIVTSEANSSGPSTHAQTPVCKSLSTEDILDFLEHQVDTTTEFKLCVDREDLPDRGILQWKRKKAASPASTLKVVYIGEAGIDTGALRKEFLTDMVSGIENRFFEGAGIQGKNPKYSLTDLDNENFRTIGEIMAVSLAQGGPPPAFLRGWCYSFLCTGEVDLNSLSKEDVADLESCQLISRVEDSADAQCLMLNTDEIISCGYTSQINLDSKESIIRAIVLHSTTRLIPMLQQIRKGLELYGLVDQMAANPEACRSLFVPGNIIKPDADFIMMSVQPNFSEKGTSKERTERKIINFLQDFLQEVETSDGETERAAGDAEPVAVPHVLQWMTGQSHIPILPDEKRHFKITCNFDHNCRERLGDHSVCYPIILLMSHIPQLFRTETSLCP
;
A
#
# COMPACT_ATOMS: atom_id res chain seq x y z
N MET A 1 -50.85 -55.57 -7.91
CA MET A 1 -50.62 -56.97 -7.49
C MET A 1 -49.84 -56.90 -6.19
N TYR A 2 -50.47 -57.30 -5.10
CA TYR A 2 -49.89 -57.37 -3.75
C TYR A 2 -48.69 -58.33 -3.73
N SER A 3 -47.63 -58.01 -3.00
CA SER A 3 -47.22 -58.88 -1.89
C SER A 3 -46.19 -58.19 -0.99
N PHE A 4 -46.47 -58.27 0.30
CA PHE A 4 -45.62 -58.02 1.44
C PHE A 4 -45.31 -59.40 2.02
N GLU A 5 -44.04 -59.72 2.27
CA GLU A 5 -43.55 -60.83 3.12
C GLU A 5 -42.01 -60.69 3.12
N SER A 6 -41.21 -60.93 4.15
CA SER A 6 -41.40 -61.29 5.56
C SER A 6 -40.01 -61.20 6.24
N ILE A 7 -39.93 -60.54 7.40
CA ILE A 7 -39.26 -60.92 8.67
C ILE A 7 -37.93 -61.73 8.64
N VAL A 8 -36.88 -61.22 9.33
CA VAL A 8 -36.22 -61.78 10.55
C VAL A 8 -34.81 -61.17 10.75
N THR A 9 -34.60 -60.66 11.96
CA THR A 9 -33.36 -60.20 12.61
C THR A 9 -32.38 -61.32 12.95
N SER A 10 -31.06 -61.11 12.81
CA SER A 10 -30.06 -61.36 13.88
C SER A 10 -28.63 -60.98 13.47
N GLU A 11 -27.99 -60.19 14.35
CA GLU A 11 -26.59 -60.14 14.78
C GLU A 11 -25.43 -60.44 13.81
N ALA A 12 -24.48 -59.50 13.70
CA ALA A 12 -23.16 -59.57 14.38
C ALA A 12 -22.12 -58.67 13.68
N ASN A 13 -21.35 -57.95 14.50
CA ASN A 13 -20.22 -57.10 14.14
C ASN A 13 -19.17 -57.80 13.28
N SER A 14 -18.69 -57.12 12.24
CA SER A 14 -17.27 -57.17 11.87
C SER A 14 -16.84 -55.85 11.21
N SER A 15 -16.02 -55.11 11.96
CA SER A 15 -15.27 -53.93 11.56
C SER A 15 -14.36 -54.19 10.36
N GLY A 16 -14.55 -53.41 9.28
CA GLY A 16 -13.58 -53.21 8.21
C GLY A 16 -13.33 -51.71 8.03
N PRO A 17 -12.09 -51.25 7.80
CA PRO A 17 -11.79 -49.83 7.79
C PRO A 17 -12.34 -49.19 6.51
N SER A 18 -13.29 -48.28 6.66
CA SER A 18 -13.65 -47.35 5.58
C SER A 18 -12.48 -46.39 5.37
N THR A 19 -11.74 -46.59 4.28
CA THR A 19 -10.88 -45.56 3.70
C THR A 19 -11.76 -44.40 3.27
N HIS A 20 -12.02 -43.48 4.20
CA HIS A 20 -12.36 -42.11 3.85
C HIS A 20 -11.12 -41.50 3.22
N ALA A 21 -11.09 -41.48 1.89
CA ALA A 21 -10.26 -40.54 1.15
C ALA A 21 -10.68 -39.13 1.62
N GLN A 22 -9.91 -38.56 2.54
CA GLN A 22 -10.00 -37.15 2.85
C GLN A 22 -9.61 -36.43 1.57
N THR A 23 -10.59 -35.83 0.92
CA THR A 23 -10.35 -34.72 -0.01
C THR A 23 -9.44 -33.74 0.72
N PRO A 24 -8.31 -33.30 0.12
CA PRO A 24 -7.47 -32.33 0.79
C PRO A 24 -8.31 -31.08 0.96
N VAL A 25 -8.57 -30.70 2.21
CA VAL A 25 -9.10 -29.39 2.55
C VAL A 25 -8.06 -28.41 2.03
N CYS A 26 -8.36 -27.76 0.90
CA CYS A 26 -7.54 -26.67 0.39
C CYS A 26 -7.52 -25.61 1.48
N LYS A 27 -6.40 -25.49 2.20
CA LYS A 27 -6.25 -24.45 3.20
C LYS A 27 -6.33 -23.11 2.47
N SER A 28 -7.32 -22.29 2.81
CA SER A 28 -7.34 -20.89 2.38
C SER A 28 -6.08 -20.23 2.95
N LEU A 29 -5.25 -19.64 2.10
CA LEU A 29 -4.06 -18.92 2.54
C LEU A 29 -4.47 -17.64 3.26
N SER A 30 -3.72 -17.27 4.30
CA SER A 30 -3.81 -15.96 4.94
C SER A 30 -3.00 -14.92 4.18
N THR A 31 -3.21 -13.63 4.49
CA THR A 31 -2.38 -12.54 3.93
C THR A 31 -0.89 -12.75 4.25
N GLU A 32 -0.57 -13.24 5.46
CA GLU A 32 0.82 -13.51 5.86
C GLU A 32 1.44 -14.64 5.03
N ASP A 33 0.69 -15.71 4.73
CA ASP A 33 1.17 -16.81 3.88
C ASP A 33 1.45 -16.33 2.44
N ILE A 34 0.66 -15.38 1.94
CA ILE A 34 0.85 -14.80 0.60
C ILE A 34 2.11 -13.94 0.58
N LEU A 35 2.30 -13.07 1.57
CA LEU A 35 3.49 -12.24 1.66
C LEU A 35 4.77 -13.08 1.80
N ASP A 36 4.72 -14.13 2.63
CA ASP A 36 5.81 -15.10 2.77
C ASP A 36 6.12 -15.78 1.43
N PHE A 37 5.11 -16.22 0.69
CA PHE A 37 5.29 -16.79 -0.65
C PHE A 37 6.01 -15.82 -1.61
N LEU A 38 5.58 -14.56 -1.65
CA LEU A 38 6.15 -13.53 -2.55
C LEU A 38 7.61 -13.23 -2.20
N GLU A 39 7.92 -13.10 -0.91
CA GLU A 39 9.29 -12.88 -0.42
C GLU A 39 10.23 -14.00 -0.89
N HIS A 40 9.78 -15.26 -0.84
CA HIS A 40 10.54 -16.41 -1.32
C HIS A 40 10.74 -16.47 -2.84
N GLN A 41 9.98 -15.70 -3.63
CA GLN A 41 10.17 -15.62 -5.08
C GLN A 41 11.25 -14.60 -5.50
N VAL A 42 11.76 -13.78 -4.57
CA VAL A 42 12.75 -12.75 -4.89
C VAL A 42 14.09 -13.41 -5.26
N ASP A 43 14.64 -13.05 -6.42
CA ASP A 43 15.98 -13.51 -6.79
C ASP A 43 17.02 -12.76 -5.96
N THR A 44 17.62 -13.49 -5.01
CA THR A 44 18.68 -13.00 -4.13
C THR A 44 20.09 -13.19 -4.71
N THR A 45 20.21 -13.81 -5.89
CA THR A 45 21.50 -14.03 -6.57
C THR A 45 21.96 -12.84 -7.39
N THR A 46 21.02 -11.98 -7.80
CA THR A 46 21.30 -10.77 -8.58
C THR A 46 20.66 -9.52 -7.97
N GLU A 47 21.05 -8.34 -8.46
CA GLU A 47 20.61 -7.05 -7.92
C GLU A 47 19.96 -6.20 -9.01
N PHE A 48 18.77 -5.66 -8.70
CA PHE A 48 18.11 -4.64 -9.50
C PHE A 48 18.46 -3.26 -8.92
N LYS A 49 19.49 -2.62 -9.49
CA LYS A 49 20.07 -1.37 -8.96
C LYS A 49 19.45 -0.12 -9.58
N LEU A 50 18.91 0.74 -8.73
CA LEU A 50 18.40 2.07 -9.08
C LEU A 50 19.25 3.17 -8.46
N CYS A 51 19.53 4.21 -9.26
CA CYS A 51 20.20 5.42 -8.81
C CYS A 51 19.25 6.60 -9.08
N VAL A 52 18.75 7.22 -8.01
CA VAL A 52 17.63 8.15 -8.06
C VAL A 52 17.89 9.39 -7.20
N ASP A 53 17.14 10.44 -7.48
CA ASP A 53 17.08 11.65 -6.66
C ASP A 53 15.76 11.64 -5.87
N ARG A 54 15.73 12.24 -4.68
CA ARG A 54 14.55 12.25 -3.81
C ARG A 54 13.45 13.18 -4.31
N GLU A 55 13.82 14.31 -4.91
CA GLU A 55 12.88 15.42 -5.18
C GLU A 55 11.94 15.13 -6.37
N ASP A 56 12.30 14.18 -7.23
CA ASP A 56 11.60 13.89 -8.50
C ASP A 56 10.88 12.52 -8.49
N LEU A 57 10.56 11.99 -7.32
CA LEU A 57 9.71 10.79 -7.18
C LEU A 57 8.22 11.17 -7.32
N PRO A 58 7.38 10.36 -8.02
CA PRO A 58 7.68 9.02 -8.54
C PRO A 58 8.24 9.00 -9.98
N ASP A 59 8.18 10.11 -10.72
CA ASP A 59 8.48 10.15 -12.17
C ASP A 59 9.90 9.66 -12.48
N ARG A 60 10.88 10.14 -11.73
CA ARG A 60 12.27 9.72 -11.87
C ARG A 60 12.46 8.23 -11.57
N GLY A 61 11.77 7.74 -10.54
CA GLY A 61 11.78 6.34 -10.14
C GLY A 61 11.28 5.44 -11.27
N ILE A 62 10.12 5.76 -11.85
CA ILE A 62 9.54 5.02 -12.99
C ILE A 62 10.49 5.03 -14.19
N LEU A 63 11.09 6.18 -14.51
CA LEU A 63 12.02 6.30 -15.64
C LEU A 63 13.25 5.42 -15.45
N GLN A 64 13.86 5.42 -14.25
CA GLN A 64 15.03 4.60 -13.96
C GLN A 64 14.68 3.11 -13.93
N TRP A 65 13.53 2.75 -13.37
CA TRP A 65 13.02 1.39 -13.37
C TRP A 65 12.98 0.80 -14.78
N LYS A 66 12.39 1.53 -15.73
CA LYS A 66 12.30 1.14 -17.13
C LYS A 66 13.66 0.98 -17.79
N ARG A 67 14.58 1.93 -17.56
CA ARG A 67 15.95 1.88 -18.10
C ARG A 67 16.76 0.70 -17.59
N LYS A 68 16.47 0.25 -16.37
CA LYS A 68 17.21 -0.84 -15.71
C LYS A 68 16.56 -2.21 -15.88
N LYS A 69 15.40 -2.31 -16.55
CA LYS A 69 14.61 -3.54 -16.70
C LYS A 69 15.38 -4.76 -17.22
N ALA A 70 16.47 -4.55 -17.98
CA ALA A 70 17.38 -5.63 -18.38
C ALA A 70 17.99 -6.42 -17.20
N ALA A 71 18.10 -5.80 -16.01
CA ALA A 71 18.59 -6.41 -14.78
C ALA A 71 17.52 -7.15 -13.96
N SER A 72 16.35 -7.43 -14.56
CA SER A 72 15.17 -8.09 -13.97
C SER A 72 14.63 -7.42 -12.69
N PRO A 73 13.40 -6.86 -12.72
CA PRO A 73 12.75 -6.34 -11.52
C PRO A 73 12.41 -7.39 -10.45
N ALA A 74 12.55 -8.69 -10.76
CA ALA A 74 12.36 -9.79 -9.80
C ALA A 74 13.56 -9.98 -8.86
N SER A 75 14.68 -9.34 -9.16
CA SER A 75 15.91 -9.41 -8.36
C SER A 75 15.83 -8.52 -7.12
N THR A 76 16.74 -8.70 -6.19
CA THR A 76 16.82 -7.86 -4.99
C THR A 76 17.01 -6.40 -5.38
N LEU A 77 16.04 -5.55 -5.03
CA LEU A 77 16.09 -4.13 -5.28
C LEU A 77 17.17 -3.49 -4.40
N LYS A 78 17.99 -2.64 -5.02
CA LYS A 78 19.05 -1.87 -4.37
C LYS A 78 18.96 -0.41 -4.81
N VAL A 79 18.87 0.50 -3.85
CA VAL A 79 18.69 1.94 -4.11
C VAL A 79 19.91 2.74 -3.69
N VAL A 80 20.33 3.66 -4.55
CA VAL A 80 21.35 4.67 -4.23
C VAL A 80 20.77 6.04 -4.51
N TYR A 81 20.75 6.91 -3.49
CA TYR A 81 20.37 8.30 -3.65
C TYR A 81 21.57 9.14 -4.10
N ILE A 82 21.38 9.95 -5.15
CA ILE A 82 22.44 10.76 -5.75
C ILE A 82 22.93 11.79 -4.72
N GLY A 83 24.25 11.84 -4.51
CA GLY A 83 24.85 12.78 -3.57
C GLY A 83 24.83 12.34 -2.10
N GLU A 84 24.18 11.22 -1.78
CA GLU A 84 24.12 10.70 -0.41
C GLU A 84 25.13 9.57 -0.18
N ALA A 85 25.82 9.63 0.96
CA ALA A 85 26.69 8.56 1.41
C ALA A 85 25.85 7.48 2.10
N GLY A 86 25.58 6.37 1.41
CA GLY A 86 24.83 5.25 1.96
C GLY A 86 24.98 4.00 1.12
N ILE A 87 25.10 2.85 1.79
CA ILE A 87 24.99 1.53 1.15
C ILE A 87 23.63 0.98 1.54
N ASP A 88 22.83 0.57 0.56
CA ASP A 88 21.52 0.01 0.83
C ASP A 88 21.62 -1.38 1.46
N THR A 89 21.45 -1.42 2.77
CA THR A 89 21.28 -2.64 3.56
C THR A 89 19.82 -3.07 3.69
N GLY A 90 18.89 -2.37 3.02
CA GLY A 90 17.45 -2.61 3.04
C GLY A 90 16.64 -1.37 3.40
N ALA A 91 17.20 -0.45 4.20
CA ALA A 91 16.50 0.76 4.64
C ALA A 91 16.23 1.73 3.48
N LEU A 92 17.23 1.96 2.60
CA LEU A 92 17.07 2.86 1.45
C LEU A 92 16.07 2.30 0.43
N ARG A 93 16.04 0.97 0.25
CA ARG A 93 15.00 0.33 -0.55
C ARG A 93 13.60 0.60 0.01
N LYS A 94 13.40 0.42 1.32
CA LYS A 94 12.09 0.61 1.96
C LYS A 94 11.64 2.06 1.89
N GLU A 95 12.57 2.99 2.06
CA GLU A 95 12.35 4.42 1.93
C GLU A 95 11.90 4.77 0.52
N PHE A 96 12.66 4.30 -0.48
CA PHE A 96 12.28 4.45 -1.88
C PHE A 96 10.91 3.87 -2.19
N LEU A 97 10.60 2.65 -1.73
CA LEU A 97 9.30 2.03 -1.97
C LEU A 97 8.17 2.80 -1.28
N THR A 98 8.42 3.35 -0.10
CA THR A 98 7.47 4.20 0.64
C THR A 98 7.12 5.44 -0.17
N ASP A 99 8.14 6.18 -0.61
CA ASP A 99 7.95 7.40 -1.39
C ASP A 99 7.35 7.10 -2.77
N MET A 100 7.74 5.99 -3.39
CA MET A 100 7.21 5.56 -4.69
C MET A 100 5.73 5.20 -4.61
N VAL A 101 5.29 4.40 -3.64
CA VAL A 101 3.88 4.00 -3.52
C VAL A 101 3.01 5.22 -3.23
N SER A 102 3.44 6.11 -2.32
CA SER A 102 2.76 7.37 -2.02
C SER A 102 2.68 8.29 -3.25
N GLY A 103 3.82 8.52 -3.92
CA GLY A 103 3.88 9.34 -5.13
C GLY A 103 3.04 8.77 -6.28
N ILE A 104 3.03 7.44 -6.45
CA ILE A 104 2.21 6.74 -7.43
C ILE A 104 0.73 6.97 -7.16
N GLU A 105 0.30 6.78 -5.90
CA GLU A 105 -1.08 7.02 -5.49
C GLU A 105 -1.52 8.44 -5.84
N ASN A 106 -0.69 9.44 -5.53
CA ASN A 106 -1.02 10.85 -5.74
C ASN A 106 -1.01 11.27 -7.20
N ARG A 107 -0.16 10.67 -8.03
CA ARG A 107 0.00 11.06 -9.44
C ARG A 107 -0.91 10.29 -10.39
N PHE A 108 -1.04 8.99 -10.20
CA PHE A 108 -1.64 8.07 -11.19
C PHE A 108 -3.03 7.57 -10.79
N PHE A 109 -3.53 7.93 -9.62
CA PHE A 109 -4.83 7.50 -9.12
C PHE A 109 -5.66 8.70 -8.65
N GLU A 110 -6.98 8.61 -8.80
CA GLU A 110 -7.93 9.65 -8.42
C GLU A 110 -9.19 9.07 -7.77
N GLY A 111 -9.87 9.87 -6.95
CA GLY A 111 -11.03 9.45 -6.17
C GLY A 111 -10.86 9.67 -4.66
N ALA A 112 -11.93 9.43 -3.91
CA ALA A 112 -11.94 9.61 -2.46
C ALA A 112 -11.20 8.46 -1.74
N GLY A 113 -10.21 8.79 -0.91
CA GLY A 113 -9.35 7.80 -0.25
C GLY A 113 -10.09 6.74 0.59
N ILE A 114 -11.22 7.10 1.21
CA ILE A 114 -12.02 6.17 2.04
C ILE A 114 -12.71 5.10 1.18
N GLN A 115 -13.10 5.42 -0.05
CA GLN A 115 -13.78 4.50 -0.97
C GLN A 115 -12.82 3.82 -1.96
N GLY A 116 -11.54 4.17 -1.89
CA GLY A 116 -10.53 3.79 -2.87
C GLY A 116 -10.58 4.64 -4.13
N LYS A 117 -9.47 4.56 -4.86
CA LYS A 117 -9.15 5.34 -6.05
C LYS A 117 -9.17 4.46 -7.29
N ASN A 118 -9.52 5.07 -8.41
CA ASN A 118 -9.37 4.50 -9.74
C ASN A 118 -8.06 4.98 -10.36
N PRO A 119 -7.48 4.26 -11.34
CA PRO A 119 -6.44 4.82 -12.19
C PRO A 119 -6.94 6.11 -12.85
N LYS A 120 -6.11 7.15 -12.84
CA LYS A 120 -6.38 8.38 -13.57
C LYS A 120 -6.32 8.11 -15.07
N TYR A 121 -7.33 8.57 -15.82
CA TYR A 121 -7.35 8.35 -17.26
C TYR A 121 -6.26 9.18 -17.97
N SER A 122 -5.23 8.50 -18.50
CA SER A 122 -4.15 9.13 -19.26
C SER A 122 -3.64 8.19 -20.35
N LEU A 123 -3.90 8.55 -21.61
CA LEU A 123 -3.38 7.81 -22.76
C LEU A 123 -1.87 8.00 -22.94
N THR A 124 -1.33 9.14 -22.50
CA THR A 124 0.13 9.38 -22.51
C THR A 124 0.84 8.41 -21.56
N ASP A 125 0.32 8.22 -20.35
CA ASP A 125 0.90 7.28 -19.38
C ASP A 125 0.70 5.83 -19.81
N LEU A 126 -0.44 5.54 -20.44
CA LEU A 126 -0.71 4.23 -21.04
C LEU A 126 0.27 3.90 -22.17
N ASP A 127 0.47 4.80 -23.13
CA ASP A 127 1.36 4.60 -24.28
C ASP A 127 2.82 4.43 -23.83
N ASN A 128 3.22 5.17 -22.79
CA ASN A 128 4.54 5.02 -22.20
C ASN A 128 4.72 3.73 -21.38
N GLU A 129 3.68 2.90 -21.19
CA GLU A 129 3.66 1.75 -20.28
C GLU A 129 3.92 2.11 -18.79
N ASN A 130 3.55 3.31 -18.33
CA ASN A 130 3.73 3.72 -16.93
C ASN A 130 2.93 2.82 -15.98
N PHE A 131 1.69 2.49 -16.32
CA PHE A 131 0.83 1.62 -15.51
C PHE A 131 1.38 0.20 -15.35
N ARG A 132 2.13 -0.29 -16.35
CA ARG A 132 2.83 -1.59 -16.24
C ARG A 132 3.94 -1.54 -15.21
N THR A 133 4.77 -0.49 -15.27
CA THR A 133 5.83 -0.28 -14.27
C THR A 133 5.27 -0.06 -12.88
N ILE A 134 4.13 0.62 -12.74
CA ILE A 134 3.43 0.75 -11.47
C ILE A 134 3.05 -0.62 -10.91
N GLY A 135 2.48 -1.51 -11.72
CA GLY A 135 2.19 -2.90 -11.29
C GLY A 135 3.44 -3.64 -10.82
N GLU A 136 4.58 -3.46 -11.51
CA GLU A 136 5.86 -4.06 -11.08
C GLU A 136 6.32 -3.51 -9.72
N ILE A 137 6.24 -2.19 -9.53
CA ILE A 137 6.62 -1.54 -8.26
C ILE A 137 5.72 -2.00 -7.11
N MET A 138 4.41 -2.13 -7.34
CA MET A 138 3.48 -2.66 -6.35
C MET A 138 3.85 -4.09 -5.93
N ALA A 139 4.17 -4.96 -6.90
CA ALA A 139 4.60 -6.33 -6.61
C ALA A 139 5.92 -6.38 -5.83
N VAL A 140 6.91 -5.57 -6.22
CA VAL A 140 8.19 -5.45 -5.50
C VAL A 140 7.98 -4.90 -4.10
N SER A 141 7.07 -3.95 -3.91
CA SER A 141 6.73 -3.40 -2.60
C SER A 141 6.26 -4.51 -1.66
N LEU A 142 5.31 -5.33 -2.11
CA LEU A 142 4.78 -6.45 -1.33
C LEU A 142 5.84 -7.53 -1.06
N ALA A 143 6.67 -7.87 -2.05
CA ALA A 143 7.66 -8.95 -1.93
C ALA A 143 8.92 -8.55 -1.14
N GLN A 144 9.28 -7.26 -1.09
CA GLN A 144 10.57 -6.79 -0.54
C GLN A 144 10.42 -5.80 0.64
N GLY A 145 9.23 -5.76 1.25
CA GLY A 145 8.97 -5.08 2.53
C GLY A 145 8.61 -3.59 2.43
N GLY A 146 8.24 -3.10 1.24
CA GLY A 146 7.62 -1.78 1.07
C GLY A 146 6.15 -1.77 1.51
N PRO A 147 5.46 -0.63 1.45
CA PRO A 147 4.06 -0.55 1.85
C PRO A 147 3.14 -1.23 0.83
N PRO A 148 2.02 -1.81 1.28
CA PRO A 148 0.98 -2.29 0.38
C PRO A 148 0.31 -1.11 -0.34
N PRO A 149 -0.15 -1.26 -1.59
CA PRO A 149 -0.89 -0.21 -2.29
C PRO A 149 -2.11 0.26 -1.49
N ALA A 150 -3.03 -0.65 -1.15
CA ALA A 150 -4.17 -0.42 -0.25
C ALA A 150 -5.00 0.87 -0.51
N PHE A 151 -4.98 1.40 -1.73
CA PHE A 151 -5.72 2.59 -2.15
C PHE A 151 -6.67 2.33 -3.33
N LEU A 152 -6.73 1.11 -3.88
CA LEU A 152 -7.56 0.80 -5.05
C LEU A 152 -9.03 0.66 -4.70
N ARG A 153 -9.90 1.13 -5.59
CA ARG A 153 -11.33 0.85 -5.47
C ARG A 153 -11.62 -0.65 -5.65
N GLY A 154 -12.67 -1.13 -5.00
CA GLY A 154 -13.04 -2.55 -4.99
C GLY A 154 -13.18 -3.18 -6.38
N TRP A 155 -13.84 -2.49 -7.33
CA TRP A 155 -14.02 -3.00 -8.69
C TRP A 155 -12.69 -3.11 -9.46
N CYS A 156 -11.75 -2.18 -9.24
CA CYS A 156 -10.41 -2.25 -9.82
C CYS A 156 -9.69 -3.49 -9.30
N TYR A 157 -9.74 -3.74 -7.98
CA TYR A 157 -9.15 -4.94 -7.39
C TYR A 157 -9.77 -6.23 -7.93
N SER A 158 -11.10 -6.29 -8.06
CA SER A 158 -11.79 -7.44 -8.65
C SER A 158 -11.28 -7.72 -10.07
N PHE A 159 -11.13 -6.68 -10.90
CA PHE A 159 -10.53 -6.81 -12.22
C PHE A 159 -9.07 -7.29 -12.15
N LEU A 160 -8.28 -6.78 -11.21
CA LEU A 160 -6.90 -7.23 -11.01
C LEU A 160 -6.80 -8.67 -10.50
N CYS A 161 -7.88 -9.29 -10.02
CA CYS A 161 -7.93 -10.72 -9.68
C CYS A 161 -8.36 -11.57 -10.88
N THR A 162 -9.41 -11.18 -11.59
CA THR A 162 -10.05 -12.00 -12.63
C THR A 162 -9.57 -11.71 -14.05
N GLY A 163 -9.14 -10.48 -14.33
CA GLY A 163 -8.91 -9.96 -15.69
C GLY A 163 -10.20 -9.56 -16.42
N GLU A 164 -11.36 -9.64 -15.76
CA GLU A 164 -12.68 -9.38 -16.32
C GLU A 164 -13.44 -8.35 -15.49
N VAL A 165 -14.25 -7.53 -16.15
CA VAL A 165 -15.14 -6.56 -15.49
C VAL A 165 -16.55 -7.13 -15.44
N ASP A 166 -17.12 -7.26 -14.25
CA ASP A 166 -18.57 -7.42 -14.10
C ASP A 166 -19.23 -6.06 -14.27
N LEU A 167 -19.73 -5.79 -15.48
CA LEU A 167 -20.38 -4.52 -15.76
C LEU A 167 -21.60 -4.30 -14.86
N ASN A 168 -22.32 -5.37 -14.49
CA ASN A 168 -23.57 -5.26 -13.73
C ASN A 168 -23.36 -4.82 -12.28
N SER A 169 -22.17 -5.04 -11.72
CA SER A 169 -21.85 -4.61 -10.36
C SER A 169 -21.46 -3.13 -10.26
N LEU A 170 -21.18 -2.47 -11.38
CA LEU A 170 -20.71 -1.07 -11.38
C LEU A 170 -21.83 -0.08 -11.12
N SER A 171 -21.57 0.89 -10.25
CA SER A 171 -22.52 1.97 -9.92
C SER A 171 -21.87 3.36 -10.01
N LYS A 172 -22.65 4.42 -9.74
CA LYS A 172 -22.14 5.80 -9.75
C LYS A 172 -21.06 6.04 -8.70
N GLU A 173 -21.08 5.27 -7.61
CA GLU A 173 -20.07 5.28 -6.57
C GLU A 173 -18.71 4.77 -7.07
N ASP A 174 -18.67 4.02 -8.18
CA ASP A 174 -17.45 3.52 -8.82
C ASP A 174 -16.79 4.53 -9.76
N VAL A 175 -17.45 5.65 -10.06
CA VAL A 175 -16.89 6.77 -10.83
C VAL A 175 -16.01 7.63 -9.93
N ALA A 176 -14.87 8.07 -10.46
CA ALA A 176 -13.87 8.83 -9.69
C ALA A 176 -13.43 10.12 -10.38
N ASP A 177 -13.52 10.21 -11.71
CA ASP A 177 -13.15 11.42 -12.42
C ASP A 177 -14.19 12.53 -12.24
N LEU A 178 -13.68 13.75 -12.04
CA LEU A 178 -14.49 14.90 -11.67
C LEU A 178 -15.57 15.22 -12.71
N GLU A 179 -15.25 15.14 -14.00
CA GLU A 179 -16.16 15.47 -15.09
C GLU A 179 -17.37 14.52 -15.12
N SER A 180 -17.12 13.20 -15.06
CA SER A 180 -18.20 12.21 -15.04
C SER A 180 -19.03 12.30 -13.76
N CYS A 181 -18.40 12.51 -12.60
CA CYS A 181 -19.12 12.74 -11.34
C CYS A 181 -20.07 13.96 -11.44
N GLN A 182 -19.59 15.09 -11.97
CA GLN A 182 -20.40 16.29 -12.16
C GLN A 182 -21.52 16.10 -13.18
N LEU A 183 -21.26 15.34 -14.25
CA LEU A 183 -22.28 15.01 -15.24
C LEU A 183 -23.39 14.14 -14.63
N ILE A 184 -23.02 13.13 -13.83
CA ILE A 184 -23.98 12.29 -13.10
C ILE A 184 -24.85 13.18 -12.20
N SER A 185 -24.25 14.04 -11.37
CA SER A 185 -25.02 14.96 -10.51
C SER A 185 -25.95 15.86 -11.31
N ARG A 186 -25.49 16.45 -12.42
CA ARG A 186 -26.33 17.29 -13.29
C ARG A 186 -27.51 16.52 -13.89
N VAL A 187 -27.31 15.26 -14.30
CA VAL A 187 -28.38 14.40 -14.83
C VAL A 187 -29.38 14.03 -13.73
N GLU A 188 -28.90 13.67 -12.55
CA GLU A 188 -29.73 13.35 -11.38
C GLU A 188 -30.61 14.55 -10.99
N ASP A 189 -30.00 15.73 -10.86
CA ASP A 189 -30.65 16.95 -10.37
C ASP A 189 -31.52 17.66 -11.42
N SER A 190 -31.51 17.22 -12.68
CA SER A 190 -32.27 17.85 -13.77
C SER A 190 -33.77 17.86 -13.48
N ALA A 191 -34.35 19.03 -13.20
CA ALA A 191 -35.77 19.15 -12.85
C ALA A 191 -36.72 19.04 -14.04
N ASP A 192 -36.27 19.42 -15.24
CA ASP A 192 -37.04 19.41 -16.47
C ASP A 192 -36.22 18.96 -17.69
N ALA A 193 -36.90 18.79 -18.82
CA ALA A 193 -36.27 18.37 -20.07
C ALA A 193 -35.26 19.40 -20.60
N GLN A 194 -35.43 20.69 -20.31
CA GLN A 194 -34.52 21.73 -20.78
C GLN A 194 -33.18 21.64 -20.05
N CYS A 195 -33.18 21.44 -18.73
CA CYS A 195 -31.98 21.19 -17.94
C CYS A 195 -31.21 19.96 -18.45
N LEU A 196 -31.92 18.88 -18.74
CA LEU A 196 -31.31 17.65 -19.25
C LEU A 196 -30.70 17.87 -20.66
N MET A 197 -31.39 18.61 -21.52
CA MET A 197 -30.91 18.92 -22.88
C MET A 197 -29.61 19.75 -22.90
N LEU A 198 -29.31 20.52 -21.85
CA LEU A 198 -28.03 21.25 -21.75
C LEU A 198 -26.81 20.32 -21.68
N ASN A 199 -27.00 19.05 -21.27
CA ASN A 199 -25.93 18.07 -21.13
C ASN A 199 -25.88 17.08 -22.32
N THR A 200 -26.65 17.32 -23.39
CA THR A 200 -26.83 16.37 -24.50
C THR A 200 -25.52 15.92 -25.13
N ASP A 201 -24.62 16.85 -25.44
CA ASP A 201 -23.36 16.53 -26.11
C ASP A 201 -22.46 15.65 -25.22
N GLU A 202 -22.43 15.91 -23.91
CA GLU A 202 -21.68 15.12 -22.93
C GLU A 202 -22.30 13.72 -22.70
N ILE A 203 -23.63 13.63 -22.69
CA ILE A 203 -24.36 12.36 -22.60
C ILE A 203 -24.07 11.50 -23.85
N ILE A 204 -24.11 12.10 -25.04
CA ILE A 204 -23.82 11.43 -26.30
C ILE A 204 -22.35 11.01 -26.36
N SER A 205 -21.41 11.83 -25.88
CA SER A 205 -19.99 11.48 -25.87
C SER A 205 -19.68 10.29 -24.95
N CYS A 206 -20.51 10.06 -23.92
CA CYS A 206 -20.48 8.84 -23.11
C CYS A 206 -21.02 7.60 -23.83
N GLY A 207 -21.52 7.74 -25.07
CA GLY A 207 -22.04 6.63 -25.87
C GLY A 207 -23.52 6.32 -25.64
N TYR A 208 -24.28 7.22 -25.00
CA TYR A 208 -25.73 7.06 -24.88
C TYR A 208 -26.42 7.37 -26.21
N THR A 209 -27.17 6.40 -26.77
CA THR A 209 -27.77 6.50 -28.12
C THR A 209 -29.29 6.54 -28.13
N SER A 210 -29.93 6.35 -26.97
CA SER A 210 -31.38 6.34 -26.84
C SER A 210 -31.94 7.76 -26.74
N GLN A 211 -33.27 7.89 -26.73
CA GLN A 211 -33.91 9.19 -26.52
C GLN A 211 -33.52 9.76 -25.15
N ILE A 212 -33.15 11.03 -25.11
CA ILE A 212 -32.81 11.77 -23.89
C ILE A 212 -34.08 12.45 -23.36
N ASN A 213 -34.59 11.97 -22.24
CA ASN A 213 -35.74 12.52 -21.53
C ASN A 213 -35.67 12.20 -20.03
N LEU A 214 -36.59 12.76 -19.22
CA LEU A 214 -36.57 12.59 -17.76
C LEU A 214 -36.78 11.14 -17.29
N ASP A 215 -37.50 10.32 -18.07
CA ASP A 215 -37.73 8.91 -17.73
C ASP A 215 -36.47 8.05 -17.94
N SER A 216 -35.52 8.56 -18.74
CA SER A 216 -34.30 7.85 -19.12
C SER A 216 -33.08 8.14 -18.24
N LYS A 217 -33.22 8.95 -17.17
CA LYS A 217 -32.10 9.36 -16.30
C LYS A 217 -31.22 8.21 -15.82
N GLU A 218 -31.82 7.13 -15.30
CA GLU A 218 -31.08 5.96 -14.82
C GLU A 218 -30.24 5.32 -15.93
N SER A 219 -30.80 5.20 -17.14
CA SER A 219 -30.08 4.64 -18.29
C SER A 219 -28.97 5.56 -18.81
N ILE A 220 -29.13 6.88 -18.67
CA ILE A 220 -28.10 7.88 -18.98
C ILE A 220 -26.96 7.77 -17.97
N ILE A 221 -27.27 7.77 -16.67
CA ILE A 221 -26.28 7.62 -15.58
C ILE A 221 -25.52 6.31 -15.79
N ARG A 222 -26.22 5.22 -16.10
CA ARG A 222 -25.61 3.95 -16.41
C ARG A 222 -24.62 4.03 -17.58
N ALA A 223 -24.96 4.74 -18.66
CA ALA A 223 -24.04 4.94 -19.78
C ALA A 223 -22.79 5.74 -19.36
N ILE A 224 -22.96 6.78 -18.53
CA ILE A 224 -21.84 7.58 -17.99
C ILE A 224 -20.93 6.71 -17.10
N VAL A 225 -21.50 5.90 -16.21
CA VAL A 225 -20.75 4.95 -15.36
C VAL A 225 -19.94 3.98 -16.20
N LEU A 226 -20.57 3.37 -17.22
CA LEU A 226 -19.89 2.43 -18.11
C LEU A 226 -18.79 3.14 -18.92
N HIS A 227 -19.04 4.35 -19.43
CA HIS A 227 -18.03 5.13 -20.14
C HIS A 227 -16.81 5.43 -19.27
N SER A 228 -17.04 5.97 -18.06
CA SER A 228 -15.98 6.36 -17.12
C SER A 228 -15.14 5.17 -16.65
N THR A 229 -15.76 4.02 -16.40
CA THR A 229 -15.07 2.82 -15.88
C THR A 229 -14.39 2.00 -16.98
N THR A 230 -15.06 1.74 -18.10
CA THR A 230 -14.53 0.85 -19.15
C THR A 230 -13.32 1.44 -19.88
N ARG A 231 -13.22 2.77 -19.97
CA ARG A 231 -12.03 3.44 -20.53
C ARG A 231 -10.76 3.24 -19.71
N LEU A 232 -10.87 2.79 -18.45
CA LEU A 232 -9.75 2.51 -17.56
C LEU A 232 -9.21 1.07 -17.68
N ILE A 233 -9.93 0.19 -18.39
CA ILE A 233 -9.54 -1.22 -18.58
C ILE A 233 -8.12 -1.35 -19.14
N PRO A 234 -7.67 -0.59 -20.15
CA PRO A 234 -6.30 -0.70 -20.67
C PRO A 234 -5.23 -0.40 -19.61
N MET A 235 -5.48 0.57 -18.72
CA MET A 235 -4.57 0.91 -17.62
C MET A 235 -4.52 -0.22 -16.60
N LEU A 236 -5.68 -0.77 -16.23
CA LEU A 236 -5.77 -1.92 -15.32
C LEU A 236 -5.10 -3.17 -15.91
N GLN A 237 -5.23 -3.41 -17.21
CA GLN A 237 -4.53 -4.49 -17.91
C GLN A 237 -3.01 -4.34 -17.81
N GLN A 238 -2.48 -3.12 -17.96
CA GLN A 238 -1.06 -2.88 -17.77
C GLN A 238 -0.62 -3.10 -16.32
N ILE A 239 -1.38 -2.59 -15.34
CA ILE A 239 -1.10 -2.84 -13.90
C ILE A 239 -1.06 -4.35 -13.64
N ARG A 240 -2.08 -5.09 -14.09
CA ARG A 240 -2.14 -6.55 -13.94
C ARG A 240 -0.92 -7.24 -14.54
N LYS A 241 -0.46 -6.84 -15.74
CA LYS A 241 0.77 -7.37 -16.35
C LYS A 241 2.02 -7.11 -15.51
N GLY A 242 2.10 -5.95 -14.84
CA GLY A 242 3.21 -5.66 -13.93
C GLY A 242 3.16 -6.52 -12.66
N LEU A 243 1.96 -6.77 -12.15
CA LEU A 243 1.72 -7.64 -10.99
C LEU A 243 1.98 -9.13 -11.27
N GLU A 244 2.28 -9.54 -12.51
CA GLU A 244 2.68 -10.93 -12.80
C GLU A 244 4.02 -11.30 -12.12
N LEU A 245 4.81 -10.31 -11.70
CA LEU A 245 6.02 -10.54 -10.91
C LEU A 245 5.72 -11.38 -9.67
N TYR A 246 6.64 -12.30 -9.36
CA TYR A 246 6.55 -13.20 -8.20
C TYR A 246 5.31 -14.11 -8.21
N GLY A 247 4.60 -14.25 -9.34
CA GLY A 247 3.35 -15.01 -9.41
C GLY A 247 2.20 -14.37 -8.63
N LEU A 248 2.26 -13.08 -8.35
CA LEU A 248 1.28 -12.38 -7.52
C LEU A 248 -0.13 -12.38 -8.13
N VAL A 249 -0.27 -12.23 -9.44
CA VAL A 249 -1.58 -12.35 -10.12
C VAL A 249 -2.24 -13.71 -9.86
N ASP A 250 -1.46 -14.80 -9.87
CA ASP A 250 -1.98 -16.15 -9.60
C ASP A 250 -2.45 -16.27 -8.15
N GLN A 251 -1.70 -15.69 -7.21
CA GLN A 251 -2.09 -15.64 -5.79
C GLN A 251 -3.36 -14.82 -5.57
N MET A 252 -3.50 -13.67 -6.25
CA MET A 252 -4.70 -12.84 -6.19
C MET A 252 -5.92 -13.56 -6.77
N ALA A 253 -5.75 -14.28 -7.88
CA ALA A 253 -6.83 -15.05 -8.50
C ALA A 253 -7.27 -16.23 -7.62
N ALA A 254 -6.31 -16.92 -6.97
CA ALA A 254 -6.60 -18.06 -6.11
C ALA A 254 -7.09 -17.66 -4.71
N ASN A 255 -6.64 -16.53 -4.17
CA ASN A 255 -6.91 -16.08 -2.79
C ASN A 255 -7.36 -14.60 -2.73
N PRO A 256 -8.46 -14.22 -3.42
CA PRO A 256 -8.86 -12.83 -3.56
C PRO A 256 -9.19 -12.15 -2.22
N GLU A 257 -9.78 -12.86 -1.26
CA GLU A 257 -10.10 -12.25 0.03
C GLU A 257 -8.85 -12.00 0.89
N ALA A 258 -7.88 -12.90 0.84
CA ALA A 258 -6.63 -12.77 1.61
C ALA A 258 -5.73 -11.66 1.07
N CYS A 259 -5.72 -11.42 -0.24
CA CYS A 259 -5.00 -10.32 -0.87
C CYS A 259 -5.71 -8.97 -0.72
N ARG A 260 -7.01 -8.94 -0.41
CA ARG A 260 -7.85 -7.72 -0.53
C ARG A 260 -7.30 -6.53 0.25
N SER A 261 -6.90 -6.75 1.50
CA SER A 261 -6.37 -5.68 2.38
C SER A 261 -5.03 -5.11 1.93
N LEU A 262 -4.32 -5.76 1.01
CA LEU A 262 -3.09 -5.24 0.42
C LEU A 262 -3.36 -4.23 -0.69
N PHE A 263 -4.56 -4.21 -1.27
CA PHE A 263 -4.86 -3.42 -2.46
C PHE A 263 -6.01 -2.44 -2.27
N VAL A 264 -7.02 -2.79 -1.49
CA VAL A 264 -8.21 -1.97 -1.26
C VAL A 264 -8.11 -1.28 0.10
N PRO A 265 -8.54 -0.01 0.24
CA PRO A 265 -8.61 0.63 1.53
C PRO A 265 -9.37 -0.20 2.56
N GLY A 266 -8.78 -0.27 3.74
CA GLY A 266 -9.35 -0.91 4.91
C GLY A 266 -8.66 -0.36 6.15
N ASN A 267 -8.81 -1.06 7.27
CA ASN A 267 -8.08 -0.74 8.49
C ASN A 267 -6.61 -1.17 8.35
N ILE A 268 -5.85 -0.47 7.51
CA ILE A 268 -4.39 -0.56 7.54
C ILE A 268 -3.99 0.03 8.89
N ILE A 269 -3.38 -0.80 9.72
CA ILE A 269 -2.90 -0.38 11.02
C ILE A 269 -1.73 0.58 10.75
N LYS A 270 -1.97 1.88 10.99
CA LYS A 270 -0.92 2.88 10.99
C LYS A 270 -0.08 2.72 12.28
N PRO A 271 1.23 2.98 12.23
CA PRO A 271 2.02 3.02 13.45
C PRO A 271 1.53 4.16 14.34
N ASP A 272 1.23 3.82 15.60
CA ASP A 272 0.90 4.75 16.69
C ASP A 272 2.13 4.94 17.60
N ALA A 273 2.02 5.85 18.57
CA ALA A 273 3.13 6.14 19.49
C ALA A 273 3.54 4.87 20.26
N ASP A 274 2.56 4.07 20.68
CA ASP A 274 2.77 2.83 21.40
C ASP A 274 3.54 1.79 20.58
N PHE A 275 3.21 1.62 19.29
CA PHE A 275 3.92 0.73 18.38
C PHE A 275 5.41 1.09 18.31
N ILE A 276 5.72 2.38 18.10
CA ILE A 276 7.12 2.83 18.04
C ILE A 276 7.81 2.55 19.38
N MET A 277 7.20 2.94 20.50
CA MET A 277 7.81 2.77 21.83
C MET A 277 8.00 1.31 22.21
N MET A 278 7.09 0.41 21.85
CA MET A 278 7.23 -1.03 22.04
C MET A 278 8.32 -1.64 21.13
N SER A 279 8.61 -1.00 20.01
CA SER A 279 9.66 -1.42 19.07
C SER A 279 11.05 -0.90 19.47
N VAL A 280 11.13 0.16 20.28
CA VAL A 280 12.40 0.76 20.71
C VAL A 280 13.10 -0.12 21.75
N GLN A 281 14.36 -0.48 21.45
CA GLN A 281 15.25 -1.20 22.34
C GLN A 281 16.45 -0.31 22.71
N PRO A 282 16.37 0.42 23.83
CA PRO A 282 17.46 1.28 24.28
C PRO A 282 18.61 0.48 24.91
N ASN A 283 19.81 0.72 24.43
CA ASN A 283 21.05 0.18 24.98
C ASN A 283 21.56 1.11 26.09
N PHE A 284 21.01 0.95 27.29
CA PHE A 284 21.40 1.76 28.44
C PHE A 284 22.83 1.49 28.91
N SER A 285 23.47 2.54 29.39
CA SER A 285 24.67 2.50 30.22
C SER A 285 24.41 1.72 31.52
N GLU A 286 25.50 1.40 32.23
CA GLU A 286 25.43 0.62 33.47
C GLU A 286 24.43 1.22 34.48
N LYS A 287 23.64 0.33 35.09
CA LYS A 287 22.56 0.70 36.00
C LYS A 287 23.10 1.48 37.20
N GLY A 288 22.44 2.60 37.51
CA GLY A 288 22.79 3.49 38.62
C GLY A 288 23.74 4.62 38.24
N THR A 289 24.32 4.62 37.03
CA THR A 289 25.17 5.71 36.55
C THR A 289 24.38 6.98 36.23
N SER A 290 25.05 8.12 36.22
CA SER A 290 24.46 9.38 35.73
C SER A 290 24.08 9.30 34.25
N LYS A 291 24.85 8.53 33.47
CA LYS A 291 24.57 8.25 32.05
C LYS A 291 23.22 7.54 31.89
N GLU A 292 23.00 6.41 32.58
CA GLU A 292 21.72 5.70 32.53
C GLU A 292 20.52 6.60 32.87
N ARG A 293 20.66 7.49 33.88
CA ARG A 293 19.59 8.42 34.24
C ARG A 293 19.27 9.42 33.13
N THR A 294 20.28 9.93 32.43
CA THR A 294 20.07 10.84 31.30
C THR A 294 19.44 10.12 30.11
N GLU A 295 19.91 8.91 29.80
CA GLU A 295 19.38 8.08 28.72
C GLU A 295 17.90 7.75 28.92
N ARG A 296 17.50 7.38 30.15
CA ARG A 296 16.08 7.16 30.48
C ARG A 296 15.22 8.40 30.27
N LYS A 297 15.73 9.58 30.61
CA LYS A 297 15.01 10.84 30.34
C LYS A 297 14.82 11.06 28.85
N ILE A 298 15.83 10.78 28.03
CA ILE A 298 15.73 10.88 26.56
C ILE A 298 14.62 9.95 26.03
N ILE A 299 14.54 8.72 26.53
CA ILE A 299 13.47 7.79 26.12
C ILE A 299 12.08 8.27 26.57
N ASN A 300 11.96 8.82 27.79
CA ASN A 300 10.69 9.42 28.23
C ASN A 300 10.30 10.62 27.35
N PHE A 301 11.25 11.49 27.00
CA PHE A 301 10.98 12.60 26.08
C PHE A 301 10.54 12.12 24.69
N LEU A 302 11.14 11.04 24.17
CA LEU A 302 10.70 10.45 22.91
C LEU A 302 9.25 9.96 23.01
N GLN A 303 8.88 9.32 24.12
CA GLN A 303 7.51 8.89 24.37
C GLN A 303 6.54 10.08 24.42
N ASP A 304 6.86 11.10 25.21
CA ASP A 304 6.03 12.29 25.35
C ASP A 304 5.85 12.99 23.98
N PHE A 305 6.94 13.14 23.21
CA PHE A 305 6.91 13.70 21.86
C PHE A 305 6.03 12.90 20.90
N LEU A 306 6.13 11.57 20.89
CA LEU A 306 5.30 10.72 20.02
C LEU A 306 3.82 10.84 20.36
N GLN A 307 3.47 10.92 21.66
CA GLN A 307 2.11 11.11 22.12
C GLN A 307 1.56 12.51 21.75
N GLU A 308 2.39 13.55 21.87
CA GLU A 308 2.04 14.90 21.40
C GLU A 308 1.75 14.92 19.90
N VAL A 309 2.63 14.32 19.09
CA VAL A 309 2.45 14.17 17.65
C VAL A 309 1.14 13.45 17.32
N GLU A 310 0.86 12.33 17.99
CA GLU A 310 -0.36 11.54 17.77
C GLU A 310 -1.63 12.32 18.11
N THR A 311 -1.65 13.07 19.22
CA THR A 311 -2.81 13.89 19.59
C THR A 311 -3.04 15.07 18.63
N SER A 312 -1.97 15.61 18.05
CA SER A 312 -2.05 16.74 17.12
C SER A 312 -2.59 16.38 15.72
N ASP A 313 -2.48 15.10 15.34
CA ASP A 313 -2.95 14.55 14.05
C ASP A 313 -4.51 14.47 13.99
N GLY A 314 -5.20 14.51 15.14
CA GLY A 314 -6.65 14.36 15.24
C GLY A 314 -7.47 15.67 15.23
N GLU A 315 -6.86 16.84 15.38
CA GLU A 315 -7.57 18.08 15.75
C GLU A 315 -7.58 19.22 14.72
N THR A 316 -7.18 19.01 13.45
CA THR A 316 -6.98 20.14 12.53
C THR A 316 -7.80 20.11 11.23
N GLU A 317 -8.94 20.79 11.24
CA GLU A 317 -9.42 21.54 10.07
C GLU A 317 -8.45 22.72 9.84
N ARG A 318 -7.59 22.67 8.81
CA ARG A 318 -6.67 23.78 8.49
C ARG A 318 -6.66 24.13 7.01
N ALA A 319 -6.43 25.43 6.76
CA ALA A 319 -6.44 26.06 5.45
C ALA A 319 -5.26 25.62 4.57
N ALA A 320 -5.51 25.54 3.27
CA ALA A 320 -4.51 25.19 2.26
C ALA A 320 -3.33 26.18 2.26
N GLY A 321 -2.14 25.73 2.67
CA GLY A 321 -0.90 26.51 2.54
C GLY A 321 0.21 26.22 3.55
N ASP A 322 -0.08 25.59 4.69
CA ASP A 322 0.95 25.22 5.68
C ASP A 322 1.55 23.83 5.39
N ALA A 323 2.83 23.62 5.73
CA ALA A 323 3.49 22.33 5.65
C ALA A 323 2.69 21.28 6.45
N GLU A 324 2.56 20.06 5.91
CA GLU A 324 1.81 19.00 6.58
C GLU A 324 2.37 18.77 8.00
N PRO A 325 1.49 18.69 9.01
CA PRO A 325 1.92 18.40 10.37
C PRO A 325 2.66 17.07 10.40
N VAL A 326 3.74 17.01 11.19
CA VAL A 326 4.46 15.76 11.44
C VAL A 326 3.46 14.80 12.10
N ALA A 327 3.39 13.58 11.58
CA ALA A 327 2.54 12.51 12.08
C ALA A 327 3.42 11.34 12.51
N VAL A 328 2.90 10.44 13.34
CA VAL A 328 3.68 9.29 13.86
C VAL A 328 4.32 8.45 12.73
N PRO A 329 3.65 8.16 11.59
CA PRO A 329 4.28 7.51 10.44
C PRO A 329 5.53 8.22 9.91
N HIS A 330 5.55 9.56 9.91
CA HIS A 330 6.71 10.35 9.47
C HIS A 330 7.89 10.18 10.43
N VAL A 331 7.62 10.08 11.74
CA VAL A 331 8.66 9.80 12.73
C VAL A 331 9.22 8.39 12.53
N LEU A 332 8.36 7.39 12.31
CA LEU A 332 8.83 6.03 12.01
C LEU A 332 9.68 5.98 10.72
N GLN A 333 9.25 6.68 9.66
CA GLN A 333 9.99 6.75 8.41
C GLN A 333 11.36 7.39 8.61
N TRP A 334 11.43 8.47 9.38
CA TRP A 334 12.70 9.10 9.72
C TRP A 334 13.61 8.15 10.52
N MET A 335 13.06 7.37 11.44
CA MET A 335 13.83 6.43 12.26
C MET A 335 14.29 5.17 11.49
N THR A 336 13.52 4.73 10.50
CA THR A 336 13.63 3.36 9.96
C THR A 336 13.65 3.25 8.43
N GLY A 337 13.38 4.35 7.73
CA GLY A 337 13.16 4.38 6.29
C GLY A 337 11.77 3.88 5.86
N GLN A 338 10.89 3.45 6.78
CA GLN A 338 9.53 3.01 6.43
C GLN A 338 8.48 3.76 7.25
N SER A 339 7.42 4.25 6.61
CA SER A 339 6.32 4.94 7.30
C SER A 339 5.21 3.98 7.77
N HIS A 340 5.34 2.69 7.44
CA HIS A 340 4.37 1.64 7.75
C HIS A 340 4.93 0.61 8.74
N ILE A 341 4.03 -0.10 9.41
CA ILE A 341 4.36 -1.31 10.17
C ILE A 341 4.90 -2.37 9.19
N PRO A 342 5.99 -3.10 9.50
CA PRO A 342 6.49 -4.15 8.63
C PRO A 342 5.40 -5.15 8.23
N ILE A 343 5.29 -5.40 6.93
CA ILE A 343 4.27 -6.30 6.39
C ILE A 343 4.77 -7.74 6.26
N LEU A 344 6.07 -7.94 6.02
CA LEU A 344 6.64 -9.27 5.87
C LEU A 344 6.65 -9.99 7.23
N PRO A 345 6.18 -11.26 7.32
CA PRO A 345 6.01 -11.94 8.59
C PRO A 345 7.28 -12.01 9.43
N ASP A 346 8.42 -12.31 8.80
CA ASP A 346 9.70 -12.42 9.50
C ASP A 346 10.23 -11.07 9.95
N GLU A 347 10.10 -10.02 9.12
CA GLU A 347 10.45 -8.66 9.53
C GLU A 347 9.60 -8.19 10.71
N LYS A 348 8.29 -8.43 10.67
CA LYS A 348 7.33 -8.05 11.71
C LYS A 348 7.65 -8.71 13.05
N ARG A 349 8.04 -9.99 13.06
CA ARG A 349 8.40 -10.73 14.28
C ARG A 349 9.70 -10.23 14.93
N HIS A 350 10.62 -9.71 14.12
CA HIS A 350 11.95 -9.30 14.57
C HIS A 350 12.15 -7.79 14.57
N PHE A 351 11.10 -7.02 14.27
CA PHE A 351 11.18 -5.57 14.15
C PHE A 351 11.59 -4.94 15.49
N LYS A 352 12.73 -4.26 15.47
CA LYS A 352 13.31 -3.58 16.62
C LYS A 352 14.04 -2.34 16.16
N ILE A 353 13.92 -1.28 16.94
CA ILE A 353 14.61 -0.02 16.75
C ILE A 353 15.67 0.08 17.84
N THR A 354 16.94 -0.21 17.53
CA THR A 354 17.99 -0.13 18.55
C THR A 354 18.37 1.33 18.78
N CYS A 355 18.26 1.81 20.01
CA CYS A 355 18.63 3.16 20.39
C CYS A 355 19.91 3.11 21.23
N ASN A 356 21.00 3.68 20.73
CA ASN A 356 22.24 3.88 21.47
C ASN A 356 22.34 5.33 21.93
N PHE A 357 23.27 5.64 22.82
CA PHE A 357 23.41 7.00 23.34
C PHE A 357 24.84 7.46 23.14
N ASP A 358 25.01 8.54 22.39
CA ASP A 358 26.32 9.13 22.19
C ASP A 358 26.64 10.13 23.28
N HIS A 359 27.47 9.72 24.24
CA HIS A 359 27.95 10.58 25.32
C HIS A 359 29.16 11.42 24.92
N ASN A 360 29.79 11.13 23.77
CA ASN A 360 30.97 11.85 23.28
C ASN A 360 30.62 12.82 22.15
N CYS A 361 29.33 13.06 21.94
CA CYS A 361 28.81 14.02 20.98
C CYS A 361 29.48 15.39 21.12
N ARG A 362 29.86 15.81 22.33
CA ARG A 362 30.48 17.14 22.57
C ARG A 362 31.84 17.28 21.91
N GLU A 363 32.61 16.20 21.86
CA GLU A 363 33.92 16.18 21.22
C GLU A 363 33.81 16.24 19.69
N ARG A 364 32.66 15.82 19.13
CA ARG A 364 32.41 15.75 17.69
C ARG A 364 31.60 16.92 17.14
N LEU A 365 30.67 17.45 17.92
CA LEU A 365 29.63 18.41 17.50
C LEU A 365 29.73 19.76 18.25
N GLY A 366 30.63 19.89 19.23
CA GLY A 366 30.78 21.10 20.04
C GLY A 366 29.80 21.20 21.21
N ASP A 367 29.63 22.39 21.77
CA ASP A 367 28.82 22.61 22.97
C ASP A 367 27.32 22.48 22.70
N HIS A 368 26.70 21.54 23.39
CA HIS A 368 25.25 21.31 23.39
C HIS A 368 24.82 20.68 24.71
N SER A 369 23.53 20.81 25.03
CA SER A 369 22.95 20.50 26.34
C SER A 369 22.44 19.06 26.48
N VAL A 370 22.32 18.29 25.38
CA VAL A 370 21.65 16.98 25.36
C VAL A 370 22.46 15.96 24.57
N CYS A 371 22.73 14.77 25.13
CA CYS A 371 23.30 13.67 24.36
C CYS A 371 22.27 13.17 23.34
N TYR A 372 22.66 13.01 22.08
CA TYR A 372 21.74 12.51 21.06
C TYR A 372 21.63 10.98 21.15
N PRO A 373 20.44 10.40 20.98
CA PRO A 373 20.35 8.98 20.67
C PRO A 373 21.19 8.68 19.40
N ILE A 374 21.49 7.42 19.09
CA ILE A 374 21.91 6.89 17.77
C ILE A 374 20.99 5.71 17.44
N ILE A 375 20.14 5.83 16.43
CA ILE A 375 19.28 4.73 15.98
C ILE A 375 20.09 3.84 15.04
N LEU A 376 20.23 2.58 15.43
CA LEU A 376 20.82 1.52 14.61
C LEU A 376 19.71 0.56 14.20
N LEU A 377 19.62 0.28 12.91
CA LEU A 377 18.77 -0.78 12.38
C LEU A 377 19.56 -2.10 12.37
N MET A 378 18.88 -3.22 12.61
CA MET A 378 19.43 -4.56 12.37
C MET A 378 19.50 -4.85 10.86
N SER A 379 20.30 -4.04 10.17
CA SER A 379 20.86 -4.26 8.82
C SER A 379 22.11 -3.38 8.69
N HIS A 380 23.14 -3.74 9.48
CA HIS A 380 24.57 -3.37 9.40
C HIS A 380 25.06 -1.94 9.09
N ILE A 381 24.26 -0.86 9.19
CA ILE A 381 24.81 0.51 9.13
C ILE A 381 24.21 1.43 10.21
N PRO A 382 25.06 2.19 10.95
CA PRO A 382 24.62 3.32 11.76
C PRO A 382 24.08 4.47 10.92
N GLN A 383 22.81 4.84 11.11
CA GLN A 383 22.38 6.20 10.80
C GLN A 383 22.85 7.09 11.95
N LEU A 384 23.96 7.80 11.73
CA LEU A 384 24.34 8.92 12.60
C LEU A 384 23.31 10.03 12.40
N PHE A 385 22.64 10.41 13.48
CA PHE A 385 21.74 11.55 13.47
C PHE A 385 22.49 12.82 13.06
N ARG A 386 22.23 13.28 11.84
CA ARG A 386 22.44 14.66 11.43
C ARG A 386 21.08 15.23 11.05
N THR A 387 20.36 15.68 12.04
CA THR A 387 19.36 16.73 11.86
C THR A 387 19.87 17.95 12.61
N GLU A 388 20.41 18.92 11.88
CA GLU A 388 20.50 20.31 12.33
C GLU A 388 19.07 20.89 12.34
N THR A 389 18.22 20.34 13.20
CA THR A 389 17.01 21.00 13.66
C THR A 389 17.03 20.85 15.16
N SER A 390 17.44 21.93 15.81
CA SER A 390 17.26 22.12 17.23
C SER A 390 15.77 22.01 17.56
N LEU A 391 15.33 20.83 17.99
CA LEU A 391 14.24 20.75 18.96
C LEU A 391 14.84 21.16 20.30
N CYS A 392 15.05 22.47 20.45
CA CYS A 392 15.14 23.10 21.76
C CYS A 392 13.72 23.34 22.25
N PRO A 393 13.46 23.20 23.57
CA PRO A 393 12.16 23.52 24.16
C PRO A 393 11.76 24.98 23.96
#